data_AF-A0A5J6HUE1-F1
#
_entry.id   AF-A0A5J6HUE1-F1
#
_cell.length_a   1.000
_cell.length_b   1.000
_cell.length_c   1.000
_cell.angle_alpha   90.00
_cell.angle_beta   90.00
_cell.angle_gamma   90.00
#
_symmetry.space_group_name_H-M   'P 1'
#
loop_
_entity.id
_entity.type
_entity.pdbx_description
1 polymer ?
#
loop_
_entity_poly.entity_id
_entity_poly.type
_entity_poly.pdbx_seq_one_letter_code
_entity_poly.pdbx_strand_id
1 'polypeptide(L)'
;MADSPDAPFTRYDEQLRAITDLDERWAKYLELAEFLDSELELWRRRQRQEIAMGFRDEGKTWKEIGKSMGDVSFQRAFQYGKGE
;
A
#
# COMPACT_ATOMS: atom_id res chain seq x y z
N MET A 1 -9.05 -25.06 -5.97
CA MET A 1 -7.89 -24.95 -5.08
C MET A 1 -7.90 -23.52 -4.58
N ALA A 2 -8.04 -23.31 -3.28
CA ALA A 2 -8.02 -21.95 -2.72
C ALA A 2 -6.57 -21.48 -2.72
N ASP A 3 -6.30 -20.34 -3.37
CA ASP A 3 -5.00 -19.68 -3.25
C ASP A 3 -4.76 -19.40 -1.76
N SER A 4 -3.65 -19.92 -1.22
CA SER A 4 -3.25 -19.67 0.16
C SER A 4 -3.17 -18.16 0.38
N PRO A 5 -3.60 -17.62 1.53
CA PRO A 5 -3.41 -16.20 1.85
C PRO A 5 -1.94 -15.75 1.79
N ASP A 6 -1.00 -16.70 1.82
CA ASP A 6 0.44 -16.46 1.73
C ASP A 6 0.98 -16.43 0.28
N ALA A 7 0.13 -16.67 -0.72
CA ALA A 7 0.51 -16.67 -2.14
C ALA A 7 1.28 -15.41 -2.60
N PRO A 8 0.96 -14.17 -2.14
CA PRO A 8 1.70 -12.98 -2.54
C PRO A 8 3.15 -12.95 -2.00
N PHE A 9 3.41 -13.63 -0.88
CA PHE A 9 4.70 -13.59 -0.19
C PHE A 9 5.58 -14.82 -0.46
N THR A 10 5.04 -15.83 -1.14
CA THR A 10 5.75 -17.11 -1.38
C THR A 10 7.13 -16.91 -2.01
N ARG A 11 7.27 -15.99 -2.97
CA ARG A 11 8.57 -15.68 -3.60
C ARG A 11 9.60 -15.13 -2.60
N TYR A 12 9.15 -14.30 -1.65
CA TYR A 12 10.01 -13.71 -0.64
C TYR A 12 10.45 -14.76 0.40
N ASP A 13 9.54 -15.65 0.78
CA ASP A 13 9.85 -16.78 1.65
C ASP A 13 10.90 -17.71 1.04
N GLU A 14 10.77 -18.02 -0.25
CA GLU A 14 11.74 -18.84 -1.00
C GLU A 14 13.13 -18.18 -1.02
N GLN A 15 13.19 -16.86 -1.27
CA GLN A 15 14.45 -16.10 -1.26
C GLN A 15 15.12 -16.13 0.12
N LEU A 16 14.36 -15.93 1.20
CA LEU A 16 14.91 -15.96 2.56
C LEU A 16 15.36 -17.38 2.95
N ARG A 17 14.58 -18.40 2.62
CA ARG A 17 14.90 -19.80 2.93
C ARG A 17 16.14 -20.30 2.17
N ALA A 18 16.44 -19.73 1.00
CA ALA A 18 17.64 -20.04 0.24
C ALA A 18 18.95 -19.59 0.93
N ILE A 19 18.88 -18.58 1.83
CA ILE A 19 20.05 -18.09 2.58
C ILE A 19 20.27 -19.02 3.78
N THR A 20 21.37 -19.78 3.81
CA THR A 20 21.62 -20.77 4.87
C THR A 20 22.13 -20.18 6.17
N ASP A 21 22.91 -19.10 6.09
CA ASP A 21 23.40 -18.37 7.26
C ASP A 21 22.26 -17.58 7.91
N LEU A 22 22.05 -17.76 9.21
CA LEU A 22 20.90 -17.17 9.90
C LEU A 22 21.07 -15.68 10.18
N ASP A 23 22.30 -15.21 10.39
CA ASP A 23 22.57 -13.78 10.60
C ASP A 23 22.38 -13.02 9.28
N GLU A 24 22.86 -13.59 8.17
CA GLU A 24 22.61 -13.05 6.82
C GLU A 24 21.12 -13.07 6.46
N ARG A 25 20.43 -14.18 6.74
CA ARG A 25 18.98 -14.29 6.48
C ARG A 25 18.21 -13.25 7.28
N TRP A 26 18.57 -13.01 8.54
CA TRP A 26 17.93 -12.00 9.37
C TRP A 26 18.15 -10.59 8.81
N ALA A 27 19.38 -10.25 8.42
CA ALA A 27 19.65 -8.95 7.79
C ALA A 27 18.83 -8.76 6.50
N LYS A 28 18.75 -9.78 5.65
CA LYS A 28 17.93 -9.74 4.42
C LYS A 28 16.45 -9.66 4.67
N TYR A 29 15.95 -10.31 5.72
CA TYR A 29 14.57 -10.15 6.14
C TYR A 29 14.24 -8.68 6.49
N LEU A 30 15.11 -8.01 7.25
CA LEU A 30 14.89 -6.60 7.63
C LEU A 30 14.88 -5.68 6.41
N GLU A 31 15.85 -5.82 5.50
CA GLU A 31 15.90 -5.06 4.24
C GLU A 31 14.61 -5.26 3.42
N LEU A 32 14.16 -6.51 3.31
CA LEU A 32 12.98 -6.85 2.53
C LEU A 32 11.69 -6.33 3.16
N ALA A 33 11.58 -6.39 4.48
CA ALA A 33 10.43 -5.85 5.21
C ALA A 33 10.31 -4.34 5.01
N GLU A 34 11.41 -3.59 5.10
CA GLU A 34 11.44 -2.15 4.85
C GLU A 34 11.07 -1.80 3.39
N PHE A 35 11.58 -2.56 2.43
CA PHE A 35 11.23 -2.40 1.03
C PHE A 35 9.72 -2.64 0.79
N LEU A 36 9.16 -3.72 1.33
CA LEU A 36 7.76 -4.07 1.16
C LEU A 36 6.83 -3.05 1.81
N ASP A 37 7.19 -2.49 2.96
CA ASP A 37 6.41 -1.42 3.60
C ASP A 37 6.41 -0.15 2.74
N SER A 38 7.56 0.21 2.17
CA SER A 38 7.69 1.34 1.23
C SER A 38 6.84 1.14 -0.03
N GLU A 39 6.90 -0.04 -0.64
CA GLU A 39 6.09 -0.38 -1.82
C GLU A 39 4.59 -0.37 -1.50
N LEU A 40 4.21 -0.88 -0.33
CA LEU A 40 2.82 -0.86 0.13
C LEU A 40 2.31 0.57 0.30
N GLU A 41 3.11 1.47 0.87
CA GLU A 41 2.71 2.87 1.01
C GLU A 41 2.63 3.59 -0.34
N LEU A 42 3.55 3.32 -1.27
CA LEU A 42 3.46 3.83 -2.64
C LEU A 42 2.18 3.35 -3.34
N TRP A 43 1.83 2.06 -3.20
CA TRP A 43 0.59 1.52 -3.73
C TRP A 43 -0.63 2.17 -3.09
N ARG A 44 -0.68 2.29 -1.76
CA ARG A 44 -1.77 2.96 -1.04
C ARG A 44 -1.95 4.40 -1.48
N ARG A 45 -0.86 5.15 -1.65
CA ARG A 45 -0.88 6.54 -2.15
C ARG A 45 -1.51 6.63 -3.54
N ARG A 46 -1.10 5.76 -4.48
CA ARG A 46 -1.71 5.69 -5.82
C ARG A 46 -3.20 5.38 -5.75
N GLN A 47 -3.60 4.40 -4.95
CA GLN A 47 -5.01 4.02 -4.80
C GLN A 47 -5.85 5.13 -4.19
N ARG A 48 -5.37 5.80 -3.13
CA ARG A 48 -6.06 6.96 -2.54
C ARG A 48 -6.26 8.07 -3.57
N GLN A 49 -5.26 8.34 -4.40
CA GLN A 49 -5.34 9.35 -5.46
C GLN A 49 -6.36 8.96 -6.52
N GLU A 50 -6.25 7.75 -7.06
CA GLU A 50 -7.15 7.23 -8.10
C GLU A 50 -8.61 7.29 -7.63
N ILE A 51 -8.89 6.83 -6.41
CA ILE A 51 -10.23 6.86 -5.82
C ILE A 51 -10.71 8.30 -5.59
N ALA A 52 -9.87 9.17 -5.03
CA ALA A 52 -10.23 10.56 -4.77
C ALA A 52 -10.57 11.30 -6.09
N MET A 53 -9.80 11.05 -7.15
CA MET A 53 -10.05 11.63 -8.47
C MET A 53 -11.28 11.02 -9.14
N GLY A 54 -11.51 9.71 -9.02
CA GLY A 54 -12.74 9.07 -9.49
C GLY A 54 -13.99 9.69 -8.87
N PHE A 55 -13.97 9.97 -7.57
CA PHE A 55 -15.07 10.71 -6.93
C PHE A 55 -15.22 12.15 -7.41
N ARG A 56 -14.11 12.83 -7.77
CA ARG A 56 -14.18 14.17 -8.38
C ARG A 56 -14.82 14.13 -9.75
N ASP A 57 -14.51 13.11 -10.54
CA ASP A 57 -15.06 12.90 -11.88
C ASP A 57 -16.56 12.57 -11.83
N GLU A 58 -17.02 11.91 -10.74
CA GLU A 58 -18.44 11.76 -10.41
C GLU A 58 -19.13 13.06 -9.94
N GLY A 59 -18.38 14.16 -9.82
CA GLY A 59 -18.91 15.48 -9.43
C GLY A 59 -18.94 15.76 -7.93
N LYS A 60 -18.42 14.87 -7.07
CA LYS A 60 -18.43 15.08 -5.61
C LYS A 60 -17.49 16.22 -5.21
N THR A 61 -17.89 16.99 -4.20
CA THR A 61 -17.04 18.00 -3.57
C THR A 61 -15.96 17.35 -2.69
N TRP A 62 -14.84 18.05 -2.45
CA TRP A 62 -13.78 17.55 -1.55
C TRP A 62 -14.27 17.23 -0.14
N LYS A 63 -15.32 17.91 0.34
CA LYS A 63 -15.95 17.62 1.64
C LYS A 63 -16.67 16.26 1.63
N GLU A 64 -17.38 15.95 0.55
CA GLU A 64 -18.08 14.66 0.38
C GLU A 64 -17.10 13.51 0.14
N ILE A 65 -16.00 13.79 -0.56
CA ILE A 65 -14.90 12.84 -0.74
C ILE A 65 -14.26 12.50 0.60
N GLY A 66 -13.97 13.51 1.43
CA GLY A 66 -13.41 13.28 2.76
C GLY A 66 -14.27 12.36 3.62
N LYS A 67 -15.59 12.58 3.62
CA LYS A 67 -16.55 11.66 4.25
C LYS A 67 -16.49 10.24 3.67
N SER A 68 -16.49 10.14 2.34
CA SER A 68 -16.48 8.84 1.63
C SER A 68 -15.19 8.04 1.87
N MET A 69 -14.06 8.72 2.11
CA MET A 69 -12.74 8.11 2.31
C MET A 69 -12.40 7.86 3.79
N GLY A 70 -13.42 7.67 4.64
CA GLY A 70 -13.24 7.38 6.07
C GLY A 70 -13.27 8.62 6.96
N ASP A 71 -14.19 9.56 6.69
CA ASP A 71 -14.38 10.79 7.49
C ASP A 71 -13.13 11.64 7.67
N VAL A 72 -12.26 11.69 6.65
CA VAL A 72 -11.12 12.60 6.63
C VAL A 72 -11.55 14.03 6.32
N SER A 73 -10.72 14.99 6.72
CA SER A 73 -10.97 16.41 6.40
C SER A 73 -10.95 16.65 4.90
N PHE A 74 -11.61 17.72 4.44
CA PHE A 74 -11.59 18.10 3.02
C PHE A 74 -10.16 18.41 2.52
N GLN A 75 -9.29 18.93 3.39
CA GLN A 75 -7.89 19.20 3.07
C GLN A 75 -7.14 17.89 2.81
N ARG A 76 -7.38 16.86 3.62
CA ARG A 76 -6.77 15.55 3.44
C ARG A 76 -7.28 14.87 2.17
N ALA A 77 -8.58 14.97 1.89
CA ALA A 77 -9.15 14.49 0.63
C ALA A 77 -8.54 15.19 -0.60
N PHE A 78 -8.31 16.50 -0.52
CA PHE A 78 -7.63 17.25 -1.58
C PHE A 78 -6.17 16.80 -1.77
N GLN A 79 -5.42 16.58 -0.69
CA GLN A 79 -4.07 16.02 -0.73
C GLN A 79 -4.04 14.65 -1.40
N TYR A 80 -4.98 13.77 -1.09
CA TYR A 80 -5.10 12.49 -1.80
C TYR A 80 -5.26 12.69 -3.31
N GLY A 81 -6.10 13.63 -3.76
CA GLY A 81 -6.23 13.95 -5.19
C GLY A 81 -4.93 14.49 -5.84
N LYS A 82 -4.06 15.14 -5.06
CA LYS A 82 -2.70 15.53 -5.49
C LYS A 82 -1.70 14.38 -5.46
N GLY A 83 -2.12 13.22 -4.97
CA GLY A 83 -1.26 12.10 -4.69
C GLY A 83 -0.28 12.48 -3.61
N GLU A 84 -0.73 12.98 -2.46
CA GLU A 84 0.07 13.27 -1.26
C GLU A 84 -0.42 12.45 -0.05
#